data_AF-A0A1H3W2H2-F1
#
_entry.id   AF-A0A1H3W2H2-F1
#
_cell.length_a   1.000
_cell.length_b   1.000
_cell.length_c   1.000
_cell.angle_alpha   90.00
_cell.angle_beta   90.00
_cell.angle_gamma   90.00
#
_symmetry.space_group_name_H-M   'P 1'
#
loop_
_entity.id
_entity.type
_entity.pdbx_description
1 polymer ?
#
loop_
_entity_poly.entity_id
_entity_poly.type
_entity_poly.pdbx_seq_one_letter_code
_entity_poly.pdbx_strand_id
1 'polypeptide(L)'
;MSKHKMVNGKLLQMNKTYKDLKNRQKDKIAGWMYEAYKRQINEGLGNDEAFALVMDKINEAQIWVPEYEVEQKYNAMKSRFKNRLAAESIPQHIYQMEAILDTAQQKMDALEQRIADYKEYQTKIQELEAYYTSQQWKEDFDLDEEGKFPKRLKRGVLSEDGIYNMLERNKEIMKILDGFDS
;
A
#
# COMPACT_ATOMS: atom_id res chain seq x y z
N MET A 1 -43.98 -9.76 38.94
CA MET A 1 -43.08 -8.60 39.09
C MET A 1 -43.61 -7.45 38.24
N SER A 2 -43.59 -6.21 38.75
CA SER A 2 -44.09 -5.04 38.02
C SER A 2 -43.33 -4.86 36.70
N LYS A 3 -44.06 -4.64 35.59
CA LYS A 3 -43.49 -4.43 34.25
C LYS A 3 -42.80 -3.06 34.12
N HIS A 4 -43.05 -2.15 35.07
CA HIS A 4 -42.52 -0.79 35.03
C HIS A 4 -42.00 -0.34 36.40
N LYS A 5 -40.89 0.40 36.42
CA LYS A 5 -40.30 1.03 37.61
C LYS A 5 -39.94 2.49 37.30
N MET A 6 -40.22 3.39 38.24
CA MET A 6 -39.73 4.76 38.16
C MET A 6 -38.26 4.80 38.60
N VAL A 7 -37.39 5.31 37.73
CA VAL A 7 -35.98 5.59 38.07
C VAL A 7 -35.66 7.00 37.58
N ASN A 8 -35.21 7.87 38.49
CA ASN A 8 -34.84 9.25 38.22
C ASN A 8 -35.92 10.03 37.42
N GLY A 9 -37.19 9.87 37.78
CA GLY A 9 -38.33 10.58 37.17
C GLY A 9 -38.80 10.03 35.81
N LYS A 10 -38.23 8.93 35.30
CA LYS A 10 -38.65 8.26 34.05
C LYS A 10 -39.24 6.87 34.33
N LEU A 11 -40.32 6.54 33.62
CA LEU A 11 -40.96 5.22 33.66
C LEU A 11 -40.15 4.23 32.80
N LEU A 12 -39.46 3.29 33.44
CA LEU A 12 -38.66 2.27 32.78
C LEU A 12 -39.41 0.94 32.72
N GLN A 13 -39.41 0.31 31.54
CA GLN A 13 -39.94 -1.04 31.32
C GLN A 13 -38.91 -2.08 31.75
N MET A 14 -39.18 -2.80 32.84
CA MET A 14 -38.27 -3.78 33.44
C MET A 14 -38.23 -5.12 32.70
N ASN A 15 -39.05 -5.27 31.64
CA ASN A 15 -39.06 -6.45 30.77
C ASN A 15 -38.25 -6.25 29.47
N LYS A 16 -37.60 -5.09 29.31
CA LYS A 16 -36.79 -4.76 28.14
C LYS A 16 -35.45 -5.52 28.15
N THR A 17 -35.02 -6.01 27.02
CA THR A 17 -33.74 -6.70 26.85
C THR A 17 -32.79 -5.84 26.02
N TYR A 18 -31.52 -6.24 25.90
CA TYR A 18 -30.57 -5.58 25.00
C TYR A 18 -31.09 -5.55 23.56
N LYS A 19 -31.82 -6.59 23.13
CA LYS A 19 -32.42 -6.66 21.78
C LYS A 19 -33.46 -5.56 21.55
N ASP A 20 -34.16 -5.13 22.59
CA ASP A 20 -35.20 -4.11 22.52
C ASP A 20 -34.65 -2.66 22.58
N LEU A 21 -33.34 -2.50 22.76
CA LEU A 21 -32.69 -1.19 22.68
C LEU A 21 -32.74 -0.63 21.26
N LYS A 22 -32.87 0.70 21.15
CA LYS A 22 -32.74 1.39 19.85
C LYS A 22 -31.32 1.19 19.31
N ASN A 23 -31.15 1.12 17.99
CA ASN A 23 -29.83 0.94 17.38
C ASN A 23 -28.82 1.98 17.88
N ARG A 24 -29.20 3.26 17.94
CA ARG A 24 -28.35 4.33 18.50
C ARG A 24 -27.89 4.08 19.95
N GLN A 25 -28.70 3.40 20.77
CA GLN A 25 -28.30 3.01 22.14
C GLN A 25 -27.31 1.84 22.10
N LYS A 26 -27.58 0.82 21.27
CA LYS A 26 -26.66 -0.31 21.06
C LYS A 26 -25.30 0.16 20.55
N ASP A 27 -25.28 1.10 19.60
CA ASP A 27 -24.05 1.68 19.05
C ASP A 27 -23.24 2.43 20.11
N LYS A 28 -23.90 3.21 20.98
CA LYS A 28 -23.25 3.87 22.13
C LYS A 28 -22.65 2.84 23.08
N ILE A 29 -23.41 1.81 23.45
CA ILE A 29 -22.95 0.77 24.36
C ILE A 29 -21.75 0.01 23.77
N ALA A 30 -21.81 -0.34 22.48
CA ALA A 30 -20.70 -0.99 21.79
C ALA A 30 -19.44 -0.09 21.74
N GLY A 31 -19.63 1.23 21.60
CA GLY A 31 -18.54 2.21 21.72
C GLY A 31 -17.91 2.22 23.12
N TRP A 32 -18.72 2.29 24.18
CA TRP A 32 -18.22 2.27 25.56
C TRP A 32 -17.54 0.96 25.94
N MET A 33 -18.08 -0.17 25.45
CA MET A 33 -17.44 -1.48 25.56
C MET A 33 -16.04 -1.48 24.91
N TYR A 34 -15.90 -0.88 23.72
CA TYR A 34 -14.61 -0.79 23.05
C TYR A 34 -13.62 0.07 23.83
N GLU A 35 -14.03 1.25 24.33
CA GLU A 35 -13.16 2.11 25.15
C GLU A 35 -12.73 1.44 26.45
N ALA A 36 -13.66 0.75 27.13
CA ALA A 36 -13.34 -0.03 28.31
C ALA A 36 -12.32 -1.15 28.02
N TYR A 37 -12.50 -1.88 26.90
CA TYR A 37 -11.55 -2.90 26.47
C TYR A 37 -10.16 -2.30 26.15
N LYS A 38 -10.12 -1.14 25.48
CA LYS A 38 -8.87 -0.45 25.17
C LYS A 38 -8.10 -0.05 26.43
N ARG A 39 -8.80 0.50 27.43
CA ARG A 39 -8.23 0.81 28.75
C ARG A 39 -7.81 -0.47 29.48
N GLN A 40 -8.60 -1.54 29.38
CA GLN A 40 -8.24 -2.84 29.95
C GLN A 40 -6.86 -3.33 29.47
N ILE A 41 -6.61 -3.26 28.17
CA ILE A 41 -5.34 -3.69 27.58
C ILE A 41 -4.21 -2.71 27.88
N ASN A 42 -4.44 -1.40 27.75
CA ASN A 42 -3.39 -0.38 27.86
C ASN A 42 -3.01 -0.06 29.30
N GLU A 43 -3.97 -0.07 30.22
CA GLU A 43 -3.79 0.27 31.64
C GLU A 43 -3.71 -0.99 32.53
N GLY A 44 -3.93 -2.18 31.97
CA GLY A 44 -3.88 -3.44 32.72
C GLY A 44 -5.07 -3.67 33.66
N LEU A 45 -6.24 -3.08 33.35
CA LEU A 45 -7.42 -3.20 34.21
C LEU A 45 -7.93 -4.64 34.32
N GLY A 46 -8.53 -4.96 35.47
CA GLY A 46 -9.29 -6.19 35.65
C GLY A 46 -10.53 -6.26 34.75
N ASN A 47 -11.09 -7.46 34.56
CA ASN A 47 -12.34 -7.64 33.81
C ASN A 47 -13.50 -6.86 34.45
N ASP A 48 -13.62 -6.92 35.78
CA ASP A 48 -14.70 -6.28 36.52
C ASP A 48 -14.57 -4.75 36.50
N GLU A 49 -13.34 -4.24 36.63
CA GLU A 49 -13.04 -2.81 36.52
C GLU A 49 -13.40 -2.26 35.13
N ALA A 50 -12.99 -2.97 34.07
CA ALA A 50 -13.34 -2.59 32.71
C ALA A 50 -14.85 -2.65 32.48
N PHE A 51 -15.54 -3.68 33.01
CA PHE A 51 -16.98 -3.79 32.89
C PHE A 51 -17.74 -2.68 33.65
N ALA A 52 -17.26 -2.31 34.84
CA ALA A 52 -17.80 -1.20 35.61
C ALA A 52 -17.81 0.12 34.81
N LEU A 53 -16.74 0.40 34.06
CA LEU A 53 -16.68 1.58 33.18
C LEU A 53 -17.78 1.60 32.11
N VAL A 54 -18.15 0.43 31.58
CA VAL A 54 -19.26 0.30 30.62
C VAL A 54 -20.59 0.61 31.31
N MET A 55 -20.79 0.04 32.49
CA MET A 55 -22.02 0.21 33.27
C MET A 55 -22.21 1.66 33.75
N ASP A 56 -21.14 2.33 34.16
CA ASP A 56 -21.17 3.75 34.52
C ASP A 56 -21.67 4.61 33.36
N LYS A 57 -21.15 4.40 32.16
CA LYS A 57 -21.59 5.13 30.95
C LYS A 57 -23.05 4.85 30.58
N ILE A 58 -23.50 3.61 30.76
CA ILE A 58 -24.91 3.21 30.56
C ILE A 58 -25.83 3.93 31.55
N ASN A 59 -25.45 3.97 32.81
CA ASN A 59 -26.17 4.62 33.89
C ASN A 59 -26.22 6.15 33.72
N GLU A 60 -25.08 6.78 33.39
CA GLU A 60 -24.96 8.20 33.05
C GLU A 60 -25.91 8.58 31.89
N ALA A 61 -25.99 7.72 30.87
CA ALA A 61 -26.89 7.92 29.74
C ALA A 61 -28.36 7.56 30.03
N GLN A 62 -28.67 7.14 31.26
CA GLN A 62 -29.99 6.70 31.71
C GLN A 62 -30.61 5.63 30.81
N ILE A 63 -29.79 4.68 30.35
CA ILE A 63 -30.24 3.56 29.52
C ILE A 63 -30.50 2.37 30.44
N TRP A 64 -31.74 1.92 30.51
CA TRP A 64 -32.07 0.69 31.23
C TRP A 64 -31.84 -0.54 30.35
N VAL A 65 -31.00 -1.45 30.85
CA VAL A 65 -30.69 -2.76 30.26
C VAL A 65 -30.18 -3.68 31.38
N PRO A 66 -30.53 -4.98 31.38
CA PRO A 66 -30.00 -5.91 32.38
C PRO A 66 -28.47 -6.08 32.26
N GLU A 67 -27.77 -5.96 33.38
CA GLU A 67 -26.31 -5.99 33.46
C GLU A 67 -25.70 -7.28 32.86
N TYR A 68 -26.26 -8.44 33.19
CA TYR A 68 -25.78 -9.73 32.66
C TYR A 68 -25.85 -9.82 31.12
N GLU A 69 -26.81 -9.13 30.47
CA GLU A 69 -26.88 -9.11 29.01
C GLU A 69 -25.78 -8.23 28.41
N VAL A 70 -25.48 -7.11 29.08
CA VAL A 70 -24.36 -6.23 28.70
C VAL A 70 -23.05 -7.00 28.85
N GLU A 71 -22.87 -7.74 29.94
CA GLU A 71 -21.67 -8.55 30.19
C GLU A 71 -21.48 -9.65 29.13
N GLN A 72 -22.53 -10.41 28.81
CA GLN A 72 -22.47 -11.41 27.74
C GLN A 72 -22.11 -10.80 26.39
N LYS A 73 -22.70 -9.65 26.06
CA LYS A 73 -22.37 -8.92 24.83
C LYS A 73 -20.94 -8.41 24.83
N TYR A 74 -20.49 -7.86 25.95
CA TYR A 74 -19.13 -7.36 26.11
C TYR A 74 -18.11 -8.48 25.86
N ASN A 75 -18.28 -9.61 26.55
CA ASN A 75 -17.42 -10.78 26.42
C ASN A 75 -17.42 -11.35 24.99
N ALA A 76 -18.60 -11.44 24.35
CA ALA A 76 -18.71 -11.91 22.97
C ALA A 76 -18.00 -10.97 21.95
N MET A 77 -17.90 -9.68 22.26
CA MET A 77 -17.25 -8.69 21.37
C MET A 77 -15.73 -8.59 21.56
N LYS A 78 -15.15 -9.11 22.66
CA LYS A 78 -13.71 -8.97 22.97
C LYS A 78 -12.79 -9.40 21.83
N SER A 79 -13.11 -10.48 21.11
CA SER A 79 -12.32 -10.92 19.94
C SER A 79 -12.30 -9.85 18.82
N ARG A 80 -13.45 -9.26 18.51
CA ARG A 80 -13.54 -8.16 17.54
C ARG A 80 -12.80 -6.92 18.02
N PHE A 81 -12.88 -6.59 19.31
CA PHE A 81 -12.15 -5.45 19.88
C PHE A 81 -10.64 -5.65 19.86
N LYS A 82 -10.16 -6.88 20.11
CA LYS A 82 -8.74 -7.24 19.95
C LYS A 82 -8.23 -6.91 18.55
N ASN A 83 -8.95 -7.37 17.52
CA ASN A 83 -8.57 -7.13 16.13
C ASN A 83 -8.60 -5.64 15.77
N ARG A 84 -9.61 -4.90 16.25
CA ARG A 84 -9.71 -3.47 16.05
C ARG A 84 -8.56 -2.71 16.72
N LEU A 85 -8.24 -3.04 17.98
CA LEU A 85 -7.16 -2.40 18.72
C LEU A 85 -5.81 -2.68 18.07
N ALA A 86 -5.59 -3.91 17.61
CA ALA A 86 -4.39 -4.28 16.85
C ALA A 86 -4.27 -3.42 15.58
N ALA A 87 -5.34 -3.26 14.81
CA ALA A 87 -5.35 -2.40 13.62
C ALA A 87 -5.10 -0.91 13.95
N GLU A 88 -5.71 -0.38 15.02
CA GLU A 88 -5.47 1.00 15.48
C GLU A 88 -4.04 1.23 16.00
N SER A 89 -3.36 0.17 16.45
CA SER A 89 -1.99 0.25 16.95
C SER A 89 -0.92 0.21 15.85
N ILE A 90 -1.30 -0.10 14.60
CA ILE A 90 -0.37 -0.11 13.47
C ILE A 90 0.11 1.32 13.23
N PRO A 91 1.42 1.61 13.38
CA PRO A 91 1.93 2.95 13.14
C PRO A 91 1.78 3.32 11.67
N GLN A 92 1.25 4.52 11.39
CA GLN A 92 0.99 4.98 10.02
C GLN A 92 2.23 4.94 9.11
N HIS A 93 3.42 5.13 9.68
CA HIS A 93 4.68 5.08 8.93
C HIS A 93 4.94 3.69 8.32
N ILE A 94 4.42 2.60 8.88
CA ILE A 94 4.58 1.26 8.31
C ILE A 94 3.92 1.18 6.94
N TYR A 95 2.70 1.72 6.78
CA TYR A 95 2.04 1.79 5.47
C TYR A 95 2.82 2.64 4.46
N GLN A 96 3.48 3.71 4.93
CA GLN A 96 4.31 4.54 4.07
C GLN A 96 5.58 3.79 3.62
N MET A 97 6.24 3.09 4.55
CA MET A 97 7.43 2.29 4.23
C MET A 97 7.10 1.12 3.31
N GLU A 98 5.96 0.45 3.50
CA GLU A 98 5.49 -0.61 2.61
C GLU A 98 5.30 -0.09 1.19
N ALA A 99 4.61 1.05 1.02
CA ALA A 99 4.43 1.65 -0.30
C ALA A 99 5.75 2.05 -0.96
N ILE A 100 6.74 2.51 -0.18
CA ILE A 100 8.08 2.81 -0.66
C ILE A 100 8.78 1.53 -1.11
N LEU A 101 8.71 0.45 -0.33
CA LEU A 101 9.31 -0.84 -0.65
C LEU A 101 8.75 -1.40 -1.95
N ASP A 102 7.42 -1.46 -2.08
CA ASP A 102 6.74 -1.95 -3.30
C ASP A 102 7.16 -1.13 -4.52
N THR A 103 7.20 0.20 -4.37
CA THR A 103 7.61 1.10 -5.46
C THR A 103 9.08 0.91 -5.83
N ALA A 104 9.95 0.70 -4.84
CA ALA A 104 11.38 0.47 -5.06
C ALA A 104 11.59 -0.84 -5.83
N GLN A 105 10.94 -1.92 -5.42
CA GLN A 105 11.00 -3.22 -6.11
C GLN A 105 10.55 -3.10 -7.56
N GLN A 106 9.39 -2.49 -7.82
CA GLN A 106 8.91 -2.29 -9.19
C GLN A 106 9.90 -1.49 -10.07
N LYS A 107 10.55 -0.48 -9.50
CA LYS A 107 11.56 0.31 -10.22
C LYS A 107 12.84 -0.48 -10.50
N MET A 108 13.27 -1.31 -9.54
CA MET A 108 14.43 -2.19 -9.69
C MET A 108 14.16 -3.22 -10.78
N ASP A 109 13.04 -3.95 -10.71
CA ASP A 109 12.65 -4.96 -11.70
C ASP A 109 12.58 -4.35 -13.12
N ALA A 110 11.97 -3.17 -13.25
CA ALA A 110 11.88 -2.49 -14.53
C ALA A 110 13.25 -2.01 -15.05
N LEU A 111 14.17 -1.64 -14.16
CA LEU A 111 15.52 -1.26 -14.54
C LEU A 111 16.33 -2.49 -14.97
N GLU A 112 16.28 -3.57 -14.21
CA GLU A 112 16.94 -4.85 -14.52
C GLU A 112 16.50 -5.38 -15.88
N GLN A 113 15.18 -5.36 -16.16
CA GLN A 113 14.66 -5.77 -17.48
C GLN A 113 15.22 -4.89 -18.60
N ARG A 114 15.25 -3.57 -18.43
CA ARG A 114 15.81 -2.65 -19.45
C ARG A 114 17.31 -2.86 -19.66
N ILE A 115 18.05 -3.16 -18.60
CA ILE A 115 19.47 -3.49 -18.69
C ILE A 115 19.65 -4.80 -19.46
N ALA A 116 18.86 -5.83 -19.16
CA ALA A 116 18.90 -7.11 -19.87
C ALA A 116 18.58 -6.93 -21.36
N ASP A 117 17.50 -6.22 -21.69
CA ASP A 117 17.10 -5.92 -23.08
C ASP A 117 18.22 -5.18 -23.83
N TYR A 118 18.87 -4.21 -23.17
CA TYR A 118 19.96 -3.45 -23.77
C TYR A 118 21.23 -4.28 -23.95
N LYS A 119 21.53 -5.19 -23.00
CA LYS A 119 22.63 -6.16 -23.12
C LYS A 119 22.40 -7.12 -24.28
N GLU A 120 21.17 -7.60 -24.49
CA GLU A 120 20.83 -8.46 -25.63
C GLU A 120 20.99 -7.71 -26.97
N TYR A 121 20.59 -6.43 -27.00
CA TYR A 121 20.70 -5.58 -28.19
C TYR A 121 22.15 -5.24 -28.57
N GLN A 122 23.14 -5.50 -27.71
CA GLN A 122 24.56 -5.32 -28.04
C GLN A 122 24.98 -6.10 -29.30
N THR A 123 24.35 -7.25 -29.54
CA THR A 123 24.58 -8.02 -30.79
C THR A 123 24.22 -7.23 -32.04
N LYS A 124 23.17 -6.40 -31.98
CA LYS A 124 22.76 -5.51 -33.08
C LYS A 124 23.63 -4.27 -33.19
N ILE A 125 24.14 -3.76 -32.07
CA ILE A 125 25.13 -2.67 -32.08
C ILE A 125 26.44 -3.15 -32.70
N GLN A 126 26.88 -4.38 -32.40
CA GLN A 126 28.04 -5.00 -33.04
C GLN A 126 27.84 -5.21 -34.55
N GLU A 127 26.63 -5.62 -34.98
CA GLU A 127 26.28 -5.70 -36.40
C GLU A 127 26.39 -4.33 -37.10
N LEU A 128 25.93 -3.25 -36.44
CA LEU A 128 26.04 -1.88 -36.95
C LEU A 128 27.50 -1.38 -36.98
N GLU A 129 28.31 -1.72 -35.98
CA GLU A 129 29.75 -1.44 -35.96
C GLU A 129 30.48 -2.18 -37.09
N ALA A 130 30.14 -3.45 -37.30
CA ALA A 130 30.67 -4.24 -38.40
C ALA A 130 30.31 -3.64 -39.77
N TYR A 131 29.07 -3.15 -39.94
CA TYR A 131 28.67 -2.40 -41.13
C TYR A 131 29.51 -1.13 -41.30
N TYR A 132 29.60 -0.28 -40.28
CA TYR A 132 30.33 0.99 -40.33
C TYR A 132 31.82 0.83 -40.68
N THR A 133 32.44 -0.26 -40.23
CA THR A 133 33.86 -0.57 -40.52
C THR A 133 34.06 -1.37 -41.81
N SER A 134 32.99 -1.77 -42.49
CA SER A 134 33.03 -2.59 -43.70
C SER A 134 33.33 -1.78 -44.97
N GLN A 135 33.67 -2.50 -46.03
CA GLN A 135 33.73 -1.93 -47.38
C GLN A 135 32.35 -1.51 -47.89
N GLN A 136 31.28 -2.21 -47.50
CA GLN A 136 29.91 -1.90 -47.92
C GLN A 136 29.48 -0.50 -47.49
N TRP A 137 29.80 -0.09 -46.25
CA TRP A 137 29.46 1.25 -45.79
C TRP A 137 30.15 2.34 -46.61
N LYS A 138 31.41 2.12 -47.02
CA LYS A 138 32.14 3.07 -47.87
C LYS A 138 31.48 3.21 -49.24
N GLU A 139 31.09 2.09 -49.84
CA GLU A 139 30.37 2.09 -51.12
C GLU A 139 29.01 2.80 -50.99
N ASP A 140 28.26 2.52 -49.92
CA ASP A 140 26.99 3.18 -49.66
C ASP A 140 27.16 4.69 -49.44
N PHE A 141 28.22 5.11 -48.74
CA PHE A 141 28.56 6.51 -48.53
C PHE A 141 28.89 7.22 -49.85
N ASP A 142 29.73 6.62 -50.70
CA ASP A 142 30.06 7.16 -52.02
C ASP A 142 28.81 7.31 -52.90
N LEU A 143 27.88 6.36 -52.84
CA LEU A 143 26.60 6.45 -53.57
C LEU A 143 25.72 7.61 -53.07
N ASP A 144 25.74 7.92 -51.77
CA ASP A 144 25.01 9.06 -51.21
C ASP A 144 25.62 10.39 -51.67
N GLU A 145 26.96 10.49 -51.64
CA GLU A 145 27.70 11.67 -52.11
C GLU A 145 27.50 11.92 -53.60
N GLU A 146 27.37 10.85 -54.41
CA GLU A 146 27.00 10.93 -55.82
C GLU A 146 25.53 11.34 -56.05
N GLY A 147 24.73 11.50 -54.98
CA GLY A 147 23.33 11.90 -55.06
C GLY A 147 22.40 10.80 -55.58
N LYS A 148 22.81 9.54 -55.53
CA LYS A 148 22.02 8.40 -56.04
C LYS A 148 20.83 8.04 -55.14
N PHE A 149 20.79 8.55 -53.91
CA PHE A 149 19.68 8.31 -53.01
C PHE A 149 18.60 9.42 -53.01
N PRO A 150 17.31 9.05 -52.85
CA PRO A 150 16.24 10.04 -52.74
C PRO A 150 16.43 11.02 -51.58
N LYS A 151 16.02 12.28 -51.76
CA LYS A 151 16.09 13.31 -50.70
C LYS A 151 15.38 12.90 -49.40
N ARG A 152 14.30 12.12 -49.49
CA ARG A 152 13.52 11.64 -48.33
C ARG A 152 14.22 10.55 -47.50
N LEU A 153 15.34 9.99 -47.97
CA LEU A 153 16.06 8.95 -47.24
C LEU A 153 16.66 9.54 -45.95
N LYS A 154 16.50 8.83 -44.82
CA LYS A 154 17.17 9.17 -43.56
C LYS A 154 18.62 8.69 -43.64
N ARG A 155 19.57 9.62 -43.57
CA ARG A 155 21.02 9.38 -43.74
C ARG A 155 21.79 9.26 -42.44
N GLY A 156 21.13 8.91 -41.33
CA GLY A 156 21.80 8.84 -40.02
C GLY A 156 22.99 7.88 -40.00
N VAL A 157 22.87 6.73 -40.68
CA VAL A 157 23.93 5.72 -40.80
C VAL A 157 25.02 6.08 -41.81
N LEU A 158 24.77 7.02 -42.72
CA LEU A 158 25.72 7.52 -43.72
C LEU A 158 26.27 8.90 -43.36
N SER A 159 26.02 9.38 -42.13
CA SER A 159 26.61 10.62 -41.64
C SER A 159 28.00 10.37 -41.08
N GLU A 160 28.90 11.34 -41.23
CA GLU A 160 30.30 11.27 -40.78
C GLU A 160 30.41 10.85 -39.30
N ASP A 161 29.55 11.39 -38.43
CA ASP A 161 29.67 11.19 -36.98
C ASP A 161 28.56 10.32 -36.36
N GLY A 162 27.53 9.94 -37.11
CA GLY A 162 26.31 9.37 -36.53
C GLY A 162 26.52 8.04 -35.80
N ILE A 163 27.16 7.08 -36.48
CA ILE A 163 27.46 5.76 -35.89
C ILE A 163 28.59 5.90 -34.87
N TYR A 164 29.62 6.69 -35.18
CA TYR A 164 30.76 6.92 -34.28
C TYR A 164 30.31 7.43 -32.89
N ASN A 165 29.53 8.52 -32.85
CA ASN A 165 29.04 9.11 -31.60
C ASN A 165 28.15 8.12 -30.82
N MET A 166 27.35 7.31 -31.52
CA MET A 166 26.52 6.29 -30.89
C MET A 166 27.37 5.19 -30.26
N LEU A 167 28.41 4.71 -30.96
CA LEU A 167 29.31 3.67 -30.45
C LEU A 167 30.13 4.16 -29.24
N GLU A 168 30.60 5.41 -29.25
CA GLU A 168 31.27 6.01 -28.10
C GLU A 168 30.35 6.05 -26.88
N ARG A 169 29.13 6.57 -27.05
CA ARG A 169 28.11 6.56 -25.99
C ARG A 169 27.77 5.15 -25.51
N ASN A 170 27.71 4.17 -26.41
CA ASN A 170 27.46 2.78 -26.03
C ASN A 170 28.59 2.23 -25.14
N LYS A 171 29.86 2.53 -25.44
CA LYS A 171 31.00 2.12 -24.60
C LYS A 171 30.91 2.69 -23.19
N GLU A 172 30.53 3.96 -23.05
CA GLU A 172 30.32 4.59 -21.74
C GLU A 172 29.21 3.91 -20.94
N ILE A 173 28.08 3.63 -21.59
CA ILE A 173 26.94 2.94 -20.97
C ILE A 173 27.36 1.53 -20.53
N MET A 174 28.04 0.76 -21.38
CA MET A 174 28.48 -0.59 -21.03
C MET A 174 29.46 -0.58 -19.86
N LYS A 175 30.38 0.39 -19.79
CA LYS A 175 31.27 0.56 -18.64
C LYS A 175 30.50 0.81 -17.33
N ILE A 176 29.41 1.58 -17.40
CA ILE A 176 28.52 1.79 -16.25
C ILE A 176 27.84 0.48 -15.88
N LEU A 177 27.33 -0.27 -16.85
CA LEU A 177 26.62 -1.55 -16.63
C LEU A 177 27.53 -2.64 -16.07
N ASP A 178 28.75 -2.78 -16.57
CA ASP A 178 29.72 -3.78 -16.09
C ASP A 178 30.16 -3.49 -14.65
N GLY A 179 30.18 -2.20 -14.25
CA GLY A 179 30.43 -1.80 -12.87
C GLY A 179 29.30 -2.12 -11.88
N PHE A 180 28.09 -2.45 -12.37
CA PHE A 180 27.01 -2.97 -11.52
C PHE A 180 27.11 -4.49 -11.29
N ASP A 181 27.87 -5.21 -12.14
CA ASP A 181 28.03 -6.66 -12.05
C ASP A 181 29.21 -7.09 -11.14
N SER A 182 30.02 -6.15 -10.66
CA SER A 182 31.24 -6.34 -9.85
C SER A 182 31.06 -6.03 -8.37
#